data_AF-R4FI43-F1
#
_entry.id   AF-R4FI43-F1
#
_cell.length_a   1.000
_cell.length_b   1.000
_cell.length_c   1.000
_cell.angle_alpha   90.00
_cell.angle_beta   90.00
_cell.angle_gamma   90.00
#
_symmetry.space_group_name_H-M   'P 1'
#
loop_
_entity.id
_entity.type
_entity.pdbx_description
1 polymer ?
#
loop_
_entity_poly.entity_id
_entity_poly.type
_entity_poly.pdbx_seq_one_letter_code
_entity_poly.pdbx_strand_id
1 'polypeptide(L)'
;PGRKTIVVETGMHGRDWIAIASTLKVIEHMATKLKTDSDVKQLLNNFDWVFIPVANPDGYHSTYTWDRLWKKNTKRDSSGTRCVGVDLNRNFDVKWGGEGSSSDPCHRSYRGSRKFSEQETVFLSKFVRTIRDKLAYFSVHAYSQLILTPYACKTRKPKNNDHLIEVAGKVKRS
;
A
#
# COMPACT_ATOMS: atom_id res chain seq x y z
N PRO A 1 21.24 15.34 -13.35
CA PRO A 1 20.35 14.94 -12.23
C PRO A 1 19.46 13.76 -12.67
N GLY A 2 19.26 12.74 -11.84
CA GLY A 2 18.40 11.59 -12.18
C GLY A 2 16.90 11.95 -12.18
N ARG A 3 16.07 11.15 -12.86
CA ARG A 3 14.61 11.27 -12.80
C ARG A 3 14.12 11.03 -11.38
N LYS A 4 13.02 11.69 -11.00
CA LYS A 4 12.37 11.42 -9.71
C LYS A 4 11.56 10.13 -9.79
N THR A 5 11.44 9.41 -8.69
CA THR A 5 10.72 8.12 -8.66
C THR A 5 9.36 8.23 -7.99
N ILE A 6 8.33 7.66 -8.62
CA ILE A 6 6.99 7.45 -8.07
C ILE A 6 6.84 5.97 -7.74
N VAL A 7 6.41 5.68 -6.52
CA VAL A 7 6.16 4.31 -6.04
C VAL A 7 4.67 4.10 -5.89
N VAL A 8 4.14 3.01 -6.46
CA VAL A 8 2.75 2.60 -6.33
C VAL A 8 2.72 1.18 -5.79
N GLU A 9 2.13 1.00 -4.62
CA GLU A 9 1.91 -0.29 -3.98
C GLU A 9 0.41 -0.55 -3.85
N THR A 10 0.02 -1.81 -4.02
CA THR A 10 -1.36 -2.26 -3.85
C THR A 10 -1.37 -3.72 -3.37
N GLY A 11 -2.55 -4.17 -2.95
CA GLY A 11 -2.75 -5.55 -2.54
C GLY A 11 -2.14 -5.87 -1.19
N MET A 12 -1.89 -4.89 -0.31
CA MET A 12 -1.53 -5.13 1.09
C MET A 12 -2.66 -5.78 1.89
N HIS A 13 -3.92 -5.57 1.49
CA HIS A 13 -5.07 -6.34 1.96
C HIS A 13 -5.49 -7.35 0.87
N GLY A 14 -5.42 -8.65 1.18
CA GLY A 14 -5.59 -9.71 0.17
C GLY A 14 -6.91 -9.63 -0.60
N ARG A 15 -8.01 -9.29 0.07
CA ARG A 15 -9.35 -9.21 -0.53
C ARG A 15 -9.62 -8.02 -1.45
N ASP A 16 -8.73 -7.02 -1.48
CA ASP A 16 -8.92 -5.76 -2.21
C ASP A 16 -8.59 -5.94 -3.71
N TRP A 17 -9.22 -6.91 -4.36
CA TRP A 17 -8.91 -7.34 -5.74
C TRP A 17 -8.98 -6.20 -6.75
N ILE A 18 -9.93 -5.27 -6.60
CA ILE A 18 -10.08 -4.15 -7.53
C ILE A 18 -8.84 -3.23 -7.49
N ALA A 19 -8.21 -3.05 -6.33
CA ALA A 19 -7.01 -2.23 -6.21
C ALA A 19 -5.85 -2.88 -7.00
N ILE A 20 -5.72 -4.21 -6.95
CA ILE A 20 -4.71 -4.97 -7.70
C ILE A 20 -5.00 -4.88 -9.21
N ALA A 21 -6.22 -5.19 -9.62
CA ALA A 21 -6.63 -5.18 -11.03
C ALA A 21 -6.49 -3.79 -11.67
N SER A 22 -6.90 -2.73 -10.97
CA SER A 22 -6.75 -1.36 -11.45
C SER A 22 -5.28 -0.96 -11.62
N THR A 23 -4.40 -1.30 -10.68
CA THR A 23 -2.96 -1.03 -10.82
C THR A 23 -2.36 -1.79 -12.00
N LEU A 24 -2.74 -3.06 -12.21
CA LEU A 24 -2.31 -3.81 -13.39
C LEU A 24 -2.80 -3.16 -14.69
N LYS A 25 -4.04 -2.63 -14.71
CA LYS A 25 -4.56 -1.92 -15.88
C LYS A 25 -3.81 -0.62 -16.17
N VAL A 26 -3.38 0.10 -15.13
CA VAL A 26 -2.52 1.29 -15.29
C VAL A 26 -1.16 0.91 -15.89
N ILE A 27 -0.54 -0.17 -15.39
CA ILE A 27 0.74 -0.68 -15.94
C ILE A 27 0.58 -1.03 -17.43
N GLU A 28 -0.46 -1.78 -17.79
CA GLU A 28 -0.77 -2.14 -19.17
C GLU A 28 -0.99 -0.90 -20.04
N HIS A 29 -1.74 0.08 -19.56
CA HIS A 29 -2.00 1.33 -20.27
C HIS A 29 -0.70 2.10 -20.53
N MET A 30 0.15 2.27 -19.51
CA MET A 30 1.43 2.97 -19.64
C MET A 30 2.37 2.26 -20.62
N ALA A 31 2.43 0.92 -20.57
CA ALA A 31 3.28 0.13 -21.45
C ALA A 31 2.82 0.16 -22.92
N THR A 32 1.51 0.15 -23.17
CA THR A 32 0.96 0.06 -24.53
C THR A 32 0.76 1.42 -25.20
N LYS A 33 0.61 2.49 -24.42
CA LYS A 33 0.32 3.85 -24.94
C LYS A 33 1.53 4.77 -25.06
N LEU A 34 2.73 4.32 -24.69
CA LEU A 34 3.97 5.11 -24.76
C LEU A 34 4.19 5.85 -26.11
N LYS A 35 3.77 5.26 -27.23
CA LYS A 35 3.94 5.85 -28.57
C LYS A 35 2.74 6.69 -29.04
N THR A 36 1.57 6.49 -28.45
CA THR A 36 0.30 7.01 -28.97
C THR A 36 -0.37 8.04 -28.06
N ASP A 37 0.07 8.11 -26.80
CA ASP A 37 -0.45 9.05 -25.80
C ASP A 37 0.69 9.96 -25.32
N SER A 38 0.54 11.26 -25.58
CA SER A 38 1.55 12.27 -25.23
C SER A 38 1.73 12.44 -23.72
N ASP A 39 0.69 12.21 -22.93
CA ASP A 39 0.72 12.37 -21.48
C ASP A 39 1.44 11.18 -20.86
N VAL A 40 1.12 9.96 -21.29
CA VAL A 40 1.87 8.74 -20.89
C VAL A 40 3.35 8.89 -21.25
N LYS A 41 3.66 9.38 -22.46
CA LYS A 41 5.04 9.63 -22.88
C LYS A 41 5.75 10.64 -21.98
N GLN A 42 5.09 11.75 -21.64
CA GLN A 42 5.66 12.74 -20.73
C GLN A 42 5.89 12.17 -19.32
N LEU A 43 4.93 11.42 -18.78
CA LEU A 43 5.04 10.79 -17.46
C LEU A 43 6.22 9.81 -17.40
N LEU A 44 6.40 8.99 -18.43
CA LEU A 44 7.49 8.02 -18.51
C LEU A 44 8.84 8.66 -18.83
N ASN A 45 8.87 9.80 -19.53
CA ASN A 45 10.12 10.54 -19.76
C ASN A 45 10.60 11.29 -18.52
N ASN A 46 9.67 11.80 -17.70
CA ASN A 46 10.02 12.66 -16.56
C ASN A 46 10.21 11.90 -15.25
N PHE A 47 9.61 10.71 -15.11
CA PHE A 47 9.63 9.94 -13.86
C PHE A 47 10.04 8.49 -14.07
N ASP A 48 10.71 7.93 -13.06
CA ASP A 48 10.81 6.49 -12.86
C ASP A 48 9.58 6.01 -12.11
N TRP A 49 9.02 4.87 -12.52
CA TRP A 49 7.84 4.27 -11.89
C TRP A 49 8.19 2.91 -11.31
N VAL A 50 7.86 2.70 -10.04
CA VAL A 50 8.02 1.41 -9.35
C VAL A 50 6.65 0.93 -8.90
N PHE A 51 6.20 -0.18 -9.49
CA PHE A 51 4.94 -0.82 -9.15
C PHE A 51 5.17 -2.08 -8.31
N ILE A 52 4.38 -2.22 -7.25
CA ILE A 52 4.31 -3.40 -6.38
C ILE A 52 2.84 -3.85 -6.38
N PRO A 53 2.41 -4.66 -7.37
CA PRO A 53 1.01 -4.93 -7.62
C PRO A 53 0.37 -5.86 -6.59
N VAL A 54 1.16 -6.65 -5.85
CA VAL A 54 0.65 -7.55 -4.81
C VAL A 54 1.64 -7.55 -3.64
N ALA A 55 1.42 -6.69 -2.65
CA ALA A 55 2.28 -6.63 -1.47
C ALA A 55 2.04 -7.77 -0.46
N ASN A 56 0.87 -8.41 -0.52
CA ASN A 56 0.46 -9.52 0.35
C ASN A 56 0.11 -10.77 -0.51
N PRO A 57 1.12 -11.44 -1.11
CA PRO A 57 0.88 -12.51 -2.08
C PRO A 57 0.18 -13.73 -1.46
N ASP A 58 0.51 -14.07 -0.22
CA ASP A 58 -0.08 -15.18 0.52
C ASP A 58 -1.51 -14.87 0.98
N GLY A 59 -1.76 -13.65 1.46
CA GLY A 59 -3.10 -13.18 1.76
C GLY A 59 -3.98 -13.12 0.50
N TYR A 60 -3.45 -12.67 -0.63
CA TYR A 60 -4.16 -12.68 -1.92
C TYR A 60 -4.47 -14.11 -2.35
N HIS A 61 -3.51 -15.03 -2.32
CA HIS A 61 -3.73 -16.44 -2.65
C HIS A 61 -4.83 -17.08 -1.78
N SER A 62 -4.84 -16.79 -0.48
CA SER A 62 -5.86 -17.29 0.45
C SER A 62 -7.27 -16.86 0.09
N THR A 63 -7.44 -15.75 -0.64
CA THR A 63 -8.77 -15.32 -1.13
C THR A 63 -9.33 -16.18 -2.24
N TYR A 64 -8.49 -16.99 -2.88
CA TYR A 64 -8.92 -17.95 -3.89
C TYR A 64 -9.11 -19.36 -3.31
N THR A 65 -8.34 -19.71 -2.27
CA THR A 65 -8.24 -21.08 -1.80
C THR A 65 -8.93 -21.34 -0.46
N TRP A 66 -9.16 -20.32 0.36
CA TRP A 66 -9.69 -20.51 1.71
C TRP A 66 -10.83 -19.54 2.08
N ASP A 67 -10.61 -18.23 2.02
CA ASP A 67 -11.61 -17.22 2.39
C ASP A 67 -11.50 -16.00 1.49
N ARG A 68 -12.50 -15.79 0.61
CA ARG A 68 -12.56 -14.64 -0.30
C ARG A 68 -12.41 -13.29 0.41
N LEU A 69 -12.85 -13.19 1.67
CA LEU A 69 -12.79 -11.96 2.46
C LEU A 69 -11.51 -11.86 3.33
N TRP A 70 -10.51 -12.72 3.09
CA TRP A 70 -9.25 -12.72 3.79
C TRP A 70 -8.48 -11.41 3.55
N LYS A 71 -8.09 -10.76 4.65
CA LYS A 71 -7.46 -9.42 4.62
C LYS A 71 -5.98 -9.46 4.98
N LYS A 72 -5.63 -10.26 5.99
CA LYS A 72 -4.30 -10.31 6.62
C LYS A 72 -3.32 -11.08 5.72
N ASN A 73 -2.05 -11.16 6.09
CA ASN A 73 -1.19 -12.23 5.56
C ASN A 73 -1.57 -13.59 6.20
N THR A 74 -0.77 -14.62 6.00
CA THR A 74 -1.05 -16.01 6.42
C THR A 74 -0.06 -16.55 7.45
N LYS A 75 0.81 -15.70 7.99
CA LYS A 75 1.76 -16.09 9.02
C LYS A 75 1.03 -16.56 10.28
N ARG A 76 1.41 -17.75 10.77
CA ARG A 76 0.97 -18.25 12.08
C ARG A 76 1.78 -17.60 13.18
N ASP A 77 1.09 -17.15 14.23
CA ASP A 77 1.74 -16.61 15.42
C ASP A 77 2.38 -17.77 16.22
N SER A 78 3.57 -17.56 16.76
CA SER A 78 4.30 -18.54 17.59
C SER A 78 3.71 -18.73 18.98
N SER A 79 2.75 -17.88 19.38
CA SER A 79 2.06 -17.93 20.69
C SER A 79 1.07 -19.11 20.85
N GLY A 80 0.94 -20.00 19.85
CA GLY A 80 0.05 -21.16 19.92
C GLY A 80 -1.43 -20.84 19.68
N THR A 81 -1.76 -19.60 19.28
CA THR A 81 -3.13 -19.27 18.85
C THR A 81 -3.51 -20.01 17.57
N ARG A 82 -4.79 -20.37 17.46
CA ARG A 82 -5.37 -20.92 16.22
C ARG A 82 -5.56 -19.86 15.13
N CYS A 83 -5.48 -18.59 15.50
CA CYS A 83 -5.68 -17.46 14.60
C CYS A 83 -4.45 -17.20 13.74
N VAL A 84 -4.71 -16.82 12.48
CA VAL A 84 -3.68 -16.70 11.45
C VAL A 84 -3.64 -15.25 10.94
N GLY A 85 -2.43 -14.77 10.68
CA GLY A 85 -2.18 -13.55 9.93
C GLY A 85 -2.12 -12.28 10.76
N VAL A 86 -1.44 -11.29 10.20
CA VAL A 86 -1.28 -9.92 10.68
C VAL A 86 -1.85 -8.94 9.66
N ASP A 87 -2.49 -7.87 10.13
CA ASP A 87 -2.85 -6.74 9.27
C ASP A 87 -1.58 -5.95 8.93
N LEU A 88 -1.06 -6.16 7.72
CA LEU A 88 0.19 -5.56 7.26
C LEU A 88 0.16 -4.02 7.35
N ASN A 89 -0.99 -3.39 7.11
CA ASN A 89 -1.15 -1.93 7.23
C ASN A 89 -1.25 -1.43 8.69
N ARG A 90 -0.99 -2.30 9.67
CA ARG A 90 -0.80 -1.96 11.10
C ARG A 90 0.58 -2.39 11.62
N ASN A 91 1.43 -2.98 10.79
CA ASN A 91 2.70 -3.56 11.21
C ASN A 91 3.93 -2.63 11.01
N PHE A 92 3.76 -1.44 10.43
CA PHE A 92 4.85 -0.48 10.22
C PHE A 92 5.28 0.25 11.49
N ASP A 93 6.54 0.72 11.53
CA ASP A 93 7.11 1.53 12.63
C ASP A 93 6.64 2.99 12.61
N VAL A 94 5.34 3.20 12.65
CA VAL A 94 4.73 4.52 12.77
C VAL A 94 3.61 4.42 13.81
N LYS A 95 3.92 4.79 15.06
CA LYS A 95 2.98 4.66 16.19
C LYS A 95 2.38 3.25 16.28
N TRP A 96 3.22 2.23 16.08
CA TRP A 96 2.81 0.84 16.17
C TRP A 96 2.15 0.56 17.52
N GLY A 97 0.94 0.02 17.49
CA GLY A 97 0.17 -0.19 18.71
C GLY A 97 -0.68 0.96 19.21
N GLY A 98 -0.74 2.06 18.47
CA GLY A 98 -1.71 3.12 18.72
C GLY A 98 -3.14 2.74 18.34
N GLU A 99 -4.03 3.72 18.47
CA GLU A 99 -5.44 3.61 18.11
C GLU A 99 -5.65 3.11 16.67
N GLY A 100 -6.74 2.38 16.46
CA GLY A 100 -7.08 1.77 15.17
C GLY A 100 -6.35 0.45 14.87
N SER A 101 -5.62 -0.12 15.84
CA SER A 101 -4.98 -1.44 15.77
C SER A 101 -5.41 -2.32 16.94
N SER A 102 -5.22 -3.64 16.84
CA SER A 102 -5.51 -4.59 17.93
C SER A 102 -4.29 -5.43 18.30
N SER A 103 -4.16 -5.80 19.58
CA SER A 103 -3.20 -6.81 20.07
C SER A 103 -3.75 -8.24 20.10
N ASP A 104 -5.04 -8.43 19.85
CA ASP A 104 -5.63 -9.77 19.76
C ASP A 104 -5.28 -10.41 18.40
N PRO A 105 -4.56 -11.56 18.37
CA PRO A 105 -4.22 -12.28 17.14
C PRO A 105 -5.41 -12.65 16.25
N CYS A 106 -6.59 -12.82 16.83
CA CYS A 106 -7.82 -13.17 16.13
C CYS A 106 -8.50 -11.95 15.49
N HIS A 107 -8.13 -10.74 15.88
CA HIS A 107 -8.74 -9.53 15.37
C HIS A 107 -8.32 -9.23 13.91
N ARG A 108 -9.25 -8.65 13.13
CA ARG A 108 -9.02 -8.26 11.72
C ARG A 108 -8.00 -7.12 11.53
N SER A 109 -7.68 -6.40 12.60
CA SER A 109 -6.64 -5.35 12.66
C SER A 109 -5.50 -5.73 13.60
N TYR A 110 -5.26 -7.02 13.82
CA TYR A 110 -4.13 -7.49 14.59
C TYR A 110 -2.83 -6.92 14.05
N ARG A 111 -2.09 -6.20 14.90
CA ARG A 111 -0.87 -5.46 14.51
C ARG A 111 0.39 -6.30 14.42
N GLY A 112 0.31 -7.59 14.74
CA GLY A 112 1.46 -8.48 14.91
C GLY A 112 2.05 -8.39 16.32
N SER A 113 3.10 -9.16 16.57
CA SER A 113 3.76 -9.24 17.89
C SER A 113 4.74 -8.09 18.14
N ARG A 114 5.26 -7.48 17.07
CA ARG A 114 6.09 -6.27 17.10
C ARG A 114 5.96 -5.53 15.77
N LYS A 115 6.38 -4.25 15.74
CA LYS A 115 6.61 -3.54 14.48
C LYS A 115 7.57 -4.33 13.59
N PHE A 116 7.28 -4.36 12.29
CA PHE A 116 8.04 -5.11 11.30
C PHE A 116 8.26 -6.58 11.71
N SER A 117 7.20 -7.22 12.24
CA SER A 117 7.21 -8.67 12.50
C SER A 117 7.01 -9.49 11.23
N GLU A 118 6.40 -8.88 10.21
CA GLU A 118 6.01 -9.54 8.97
C GLU A 118 7.02 -9.28 7.86
N GLN A 119 7.43 -10.32 7.15
CA GLN A 119 8.51 -10.26 6.17
C GLN A 119 8.16 -9.33 5.00
N GLU A 120 6.87 -9.27 4.63
CA GLU A 120 6.30 -8.39 3.61
C GLU A 120 6.53 -6.93 3.98
N THR A 121 6.21 -6.52 5.22
CA THR A 121 6.43 -5.14 5.67
C THR A 121 7.91 -4.79 5.86
N VAL A 122 8.72 -5.76 6.32
CA VAL A 122 10.18 -5.62 6.42
C VAL A 122 10.78 -5.37 5.04
N PHE A 123 10.43 -6.22 4.07
CA PHE A 123 10.91 -6.14 2.69
C PHE A 123 10.48 -4.83 2.05
N LEU A 124 9.20 -4.48 2.12
CA LEU A 124 8.67 -3.25 1.53
C LEU A 124 9.37 -2.01 2.11
N SER A 125 9.54 -1.94 3.43
CA SER A 125 10.25 -0.83 4.10
C SER A 125 11.71 -0.75 3.64
N LYS A 126 12.42 -1.89 3.58
CA LYS A 126 13.82 -1.93 3.12
C LYS A 126 13.94 -1.54 1.65
N PHE A 127 13.10 -2.11 0.78
CA PHE A 127 13.10 -1.84 -0.65
C PHE A 127 12.78 -0.37 -0.96
N VAL A 128 11.72 0.19 -0.36
CA VAL A 128 11.38 1.60 -0.58
C VAL A 128 12.50 2.54 -0.12
N ARG A 129 13.28 2.16 0.91
CA ARG A 129 14.45 2.94 1.34
C ARG A 129 15.60 2.91 0.34
N THR A 130 15.77 1.88 -0.48
CA THR A 130 16.83 1.83 -1.50
C THR A 130 16.53 2.72 -2.71
N ILE A 131 15.26 3.03 -2.96
CA ILE A 131 14.84 3.89 -4.07
C ILE A 131 15.35 5.32 -3.81
N ARG A 132 16.21 5.84 -4.69
CA ARG A 132 16.70 7.22 -4.61
C ARG A 132 15.65 8.18 -5.17
N ASP A 133 15.77 9.48 -4.86
CA ASP A 133 14.98 10.53 -5.53
C ASP A 133 13.44 10.33 -5.52
N LYS A 134 12.91 9.67 -4.47
CA LYS A 134 11.46 9.46 -4.30
C LYS A 134 10.71 10.79 -4.23
N LEU A 135 9.72 10.95 -5.11
CA LEU A 135 8.82 12.09 -5.12
C LEU A 135 7.49 11.78 -4.44
N ALA A 136 6.92 10.61 -4.72
CA ALA A 136 5.61 10.21 -4.22
C ALA A 136 5.55 8.71 -3.90
N TYR A 137 4.69 8.38 -2.94
CA TYR A 137 4.35 7.01 -2.57
C TYR A 137 2.83 6.88 -2.47
N PHE A 138 2.24 6.02 -3.29
CA PHE A 138 0.83 5.71 -3.30
C PHE A 138 0.63 4.28 -2.77
N SER A 139 -0.19 4.13 -1.74
CA SER A 139 -0.70 2.83 -1.29
C SER A 139 -2.18 2.79 -1.63
N VAL A 140 -2.56 1.86 -2.52
CA VAL A 140 -3.89 1.78 -3.11
C VAL A 140 -4.69 0.67 -2.41
N HIS A 141 -5.89 1.01 -1.96
CA HIS A 141 -6.78 0.13 -1.21
C HIS A 141 -8.22 0.23 -1.74
N ALA A 142 -9.06 -0.72 -1.32
CA ALA A 142 -10.49 -0.66 -1.59
C ALA A 142 -11.32 -1.10 -0.36
N TYR A 143 -12.53 -0.61 -0.16
CA TYR A 143 -13.31 0.36 -0.94
C TYR A 143 -13.38 1.71 -0.19
N SER A 144 -14.34 2.58 -0.57
CA SER A 144 -14.82 3.82 0.11
C SER A 144 -14.66 5.10 -0.71
N GLN A 145 -13.96 5.05 -1.86
CA GLN A 145 -13.77 6.22 -2.75
C GLN A 145 -13.12 7.42 -2.02
N LEU A 146 -12.05 7.16 -1.27
CA LEU A 146 -11.35 8.15 -0.47
C LEU A 146 -9.92 8.37 -1.01
N ILE A 147 -9.50 9.64 -1.02
CA ILE A 147 -8.09 10.03 -1.17
C ILE A 147 -7.61 10.48 0.20
N LEU A 148 -6.72 9.70 0.81
CA LEU A 148 -6.23 9.95 2.17
C LEU A 148 -4.78 10.45 2.12
N THR A 149 -4.48 11.38 3.02
CA THR A 149 -3.13 11.92 3.21
C THR A 149 -2.73 11.77 4.68
N PRO A 150 -1.43 11.76 5.01
CA PRO A 150 -1.00 11.65 6.39
C PRO A 150 -1.54 12.80 7.27
N TYR A 151 -1.71 12.60 8.58
CA TYR A 151 -1.48 11.37 9.34
C TYR A 151 -2.82 10.73 9.75
N ALA A 152 -2.86 9.40 9.77
CA ALA A 152 -3.97 8.65 10.38
C ALA A 152 -3.77 8.44 11.89
N CYS A 153 -2.52 8.40 12.37
CA CYS A 153 -2.19 7.98 13.75
C CYS A 153 -2.11 9.12 14.78
N LYS A 154 -2.37 10.37 14.38
CA LYS A 154 -2.35 11.56 15.25
C LYS A 154 -3.14 12.69 14.61
N THR A 155 -3.66 13.58 15.45
CA THR A 155 -4.45 14.75 15.02
C THR A 155 -3.61 15.85 14.36
N ARG A 156 -2.31 15.94 14.71
CA ARG A 156 -1.42 16.95 14.13
C ARG A 156 -1.16 16.67 12.65
N LYS A 157 -1.53 17.63 11.80
CA LYS A 157 -1.31 17.64 10.35
C LYS A 157 0.18 17.67 9.96
N PRO A 158 0.55 17.12 8.79
CA PRO A 158 1.92 17.25 8.25
C PRO A 158 2.22 18.70 7.85
N LYS A 159 3.51 19.06 7.78
CA LYS A 159 3.95 20.43 7.45
C LYS A 159 3.43 20.91 6.08
N ASN A 160 3.34 20.00 5.12
CA ASN A 160 2.87 20.24 3.75
C ASN A 160 1.40 19.84 3.55
N ASN A 161 0.58 19.85 4.60
CA ASN A 161 -0.83 19.44 4.54
C ASN A 161 -1.61 20.17 3.44
N ASP A 162 -1.47 21.49 3.34
CA ASP A 162 -2.30 22.28 2.44
C ASP A 162 -2.02 21.93 0.97
N HIS A 163 -0.75 21.72 0.65
CA HIS A 163 -0.35 21.21 -0.67
C HIS A 163 -0.90 19.80 -0.95
N LEU A 164 -0.86 18.89 0.04
CA LEU A 164 -1.41 17.54 -0.11
C LEU A 164 -2.92 17.57 -0.35
N ILE A 165 -3.66 18.43 0.36
CA ILE A 165 -5.11 18.60 0.20
C ILE A 165 -5.44 19.24 -1.15
N GLU A 166 -4.65 20.22 -1.61
CA GLU A 166 -4.82 20.83 -2.92
C GLU A 166 -4.67 19.80 -4.05
N VAL A 167 -3.60 18.99 -4.00
CA VAL A 167 -3.34 17.92 -4.97
C VAL A 167 -4.45 16.88 -4.95
N ALA A 168 -4.86 16.40 -3.77
CA ALA A 168 -5.96 15.46 -3.63
C ALA A 168 -7.29 16.04 -4.18
N GLY A 169 -7.54 17.33 -3.97
CA GLY A 169 -8.70 18.03 -4.49
C GLY A 169 -8.72 18.12 -6.02
N LYS A 170 -7.55 18.28 -6.66
CA LYS A 170 -7.43 18.25 -8.13
C LYS A 170 -7.74 16.87 -8.69
N VAL A 171 -7.19 15.81 -8.09
CA VAL A 171 -7.44 14.41 -8.50
C VAL A 171 -8.91 14.02 -8.36
N LYS A 172 -9.61 14.52 -7.33
CA LYS A 172 -11.05 14.23 -7.16
C LYS A 172 -11.93 14.85 -8.27
N ARG A 173 -11.46 15.93 -8.92
CA ARG A 173 -12.24 16.70 -9.89
C ARG A 173 -11.95 16.32 -11.35
N SER A 174 -10.85 15.63 -11.61
CA SER A 174 -10.49 15.07 -12.92
C SER A 174 -11.27 13.79 -13.21
#